data_AF-A0AA41BLA4-F1
#
_entry.id   AF-A0AA41BLA4-F1
#
_cell.length_a   1.000
_cell.length_b   1.000
_cell.length_c   1.000
_cell.angle_alpha   90.00
_cell.angle_beta   90.00
_cell.angle_gamma   90.00
#
_symmetry.space_group_name_H-M   'P 1'
#
loop_
_entity.id
_entity.type
_entity.pdbx_description
1 polymer ?
#
loop_
_entity_poly.entity_id
_entity_poly.type
_entity_poly.pdbx_seq_one_letter_code
_entity_poly.pdbx_strand_id
1 'polypeptide(L)'
;HATWLTTLIFETVYLYTFYFTEFFFRKFLIRYLSVVGRYHAVGMAALIYGMVHFQKPRGEILSSFFGGLLMGALSIRTHSIRGGLYAHIALAAGMEFFTGIYIWDKLF
;
A
#
# COMPACT_ATOMS: atom_id res chain seq x y z
N HIS A 1 -15.81 -15.79 -17.61
CA HIS A 1 -16.75 -15.16 -16.65
C HIS A 1 -16.18 -15.31 -15.25
N ALA A 2 -16.21 -14.25 -14.44
CA ALA A 2 -15.83 -14.35 -13.03
C ALA A 2 -16.88 -15.17 -12.29
N THR A 3 -16.45 -16.19 -11.54
CA THR A 3 -17.25 -16.95 -10.59
C THR A 3 -16.87 -16.56 -9.16
N TRP A 4 -17.74 -16.84 -8.19
CA TRP A 4 -17.46 -16.58 -6.76
C TRP A 4 -16.12 -17.18 -6.30
N LEU A 5 -15.79 -18.38 -6.78
CA LEU A 5 -14.52 -19.03 -6.46
C LEU A 5 -13.33 -18.25 -7.05
N THR A 6 -13.39 -17.87 -8.32
CA THR A 6 -12.30 -17.11 -8.95
C THR A 6 -12.13 -15.71 -8.34
N THR A 7 -13.23 -15.07 -7.92
CA THR A 7 -13.18 -13.79 -7.20
C THR A 7 -12.54 -13.95 -5.83
N LEU A 8 -12.92 -14.96 -5.04
CA LEU A 8 -12.32 -15.21 -3.73
C LEU A 8 -10.81 -15.48 -3.82
N ILE A 9 -10.39 -16.25 -4.83
CA ILE A 9 -8.96 -16.50 -5.09
C ILE A 9 -8.26 -15.19 -5.45
N PHE A 10 -8.85 -14.39 -6.33
CA PHE A 10 -8.31 -13.09 -6.72
C PHE A 10 -8.15 -12.17 -5.50
N GLU A 11 -9.19 -11.99 -4.68
CA GLU A 11 -9.14 -11.15 -3.49
C GLU A 11 -8.06 -11.61 -2.51
N THR A 12 -7.96 -12.92 -2.29
CA THR A 12 -6.94 -13.47 -1.38
C THR A 12 -5.54 -13.16 -1.89
N VAL A 13 -5.26 -13.42 -3.17
CA VAL A 13 -3.95 -13.13 -3.79
C VAL A 13 -3.67 -11.64 -3.77
N TYR A 14 -4.67 -10.81 -4.09
CA TYR A 14 -4.58 -9.36 -4.08
C TYR A 14 -4.20 -8.83 -2.69
N LEU A 15 -4.85 -9.31 -1.63
CA LEU A 15 -4.50 -8.98 -0.24
C LEU A 15 -3.08 -9.41 0.14
N TYR A 16 -2.62 -10.57 -0.35
CA TYR A 16 -1.23 -11.00 -0.14
C TYR A 16 -0.22 -10.05 -0.78
N THR A 17 -0.54 -9.41 -1.92
CA THR A 17 0.37 -8.42 -2.53
C THR A 17 0.65 -7.25 -1.60
N PHE A 18 -0.32 -6.81 -0.80
CA PHE A 18 -0.13 -5.77 0.20
C PHE A 18 0.73 -6.23 1.36
N TYR A 19 0.56 -7.48 1.82
CA TYR A 19 1.43 -8.05 2.83
C TYR A 19 2.91 -8.04 2.37
N PHE A 20 3.18 -8.53 1.16
CA PHE A 20 4.54 -8.55 0.62
C PHE A 20 5.10 -7.14 0.40
N THR A 21 4.28 -6.21 -0.06
CA THR A 21 4.65 -4.80 -0.22
C THR A 21 5.06 -4.20 1.13
N GLU A 22 4.24 -4.36 2.16
CA GLU A 22 4.54 -3.83 3.48
C GLU A 22 5.74 -4.51 4.14
N PHE A 23 5.87 -5.83 3.99
CA PHE A 23 7.05 -6.56 4.44
C PHE A 23 8.32 -6.03 3.77
N PHE A 24 8.31 -5.87 2.44
CA PHE A 24 9.45 -5.39 1.69
C PHE A 24 9.83 -3.96 2.08
N PHE A 25 8.89 -3.02 2.02
CA PHE A 25 9.22 -1.61 2.28
C PHE A 25 9.43 -1.31 3.76
N ARG A 26 8.62 -1.86 4.68
CA ARG A 26 8.64 -1.43 6.10
C ARG A 26 9.52 -2.27 7.01
N LYS A 27 9.85 -3.50 6.63
CA LYS A 27 10.79 -4.35 7.37
C LYS A 27 12.10 -4.51 6.62
N PHE A 28 12.08 -5.08 5.42
CA PHE A 28 13.31 -5.43 4.70
C PHE A 28 14.12 -4.20 4.29
N LEU A 29 13.53 -3.30 3.51
CA LEU A 29 14.21 -2.14 2.92
C LEU A 29 14.66 -1.13 3.97
N ILE A 30 13.77 -0.73 4.90
CA ILE A 30 14.14 0.16 6.00
C ILE A 30 15.26 -0.44 6.85
N ARG A 31 15.23 -1.73 7.16
CA ARG A 31 16.29 -2.38 7.94
C ARG A 31 17.62 -2.42 7.19
N TYR A 32 17.59 -2.74 5.90
CA TYR A 32 18.78 -2.75 5.06
C TYR A 32 19.40 -1.34 4.95
N LEU A 33 18.57 -0.31 4.75
CA LEU A 33 19.01 1.08 4.65
C LEU A 33 19.29 1.73 6.02
N SER A 34 19.00 1.08 7.15
CA SER A 34 19.20 1.66 8.48
C SER A 34 20.67 1.93 8.82
N VAL A 35 21.62 1.44 8.00
CA VAL A 35 23.05 1.77 8.09
C VAL A 35 23.32 3.27 7.98
N VAL A 36 22.49 4.04 7.27
CA VAL A 36 22.57 5.51 7.18
C VAL A 36 21.70 6.25 8.21
N GLY A 37 21.12 5.51 9.16
CA GLY A 37 20.20 6.02 10.17
C GLY A 37 18.73 5.74 9.88
N ARG A 38 17.97 5.43 10.93
CA ARG A 38 16.58 4.93 10.83
C ARG A 38 15.62 5.91 10.14
N TYR A 39 15.75 7.21 10.39
CA TYR A 39 14.89 8.22 9.75
C TYR A 39 15.24 8.46 8.29
N HIS A 40 16.52 8.49 7.93
CA HIS A 40 16.97 8.57 6.53
C HIS A 40 16.51 7.35 5.74
N ALA A 41 16.57 6.15 6.34
CA ALA A 41 16.07 4.92 5.75
C ALA A 41 14.57 4.99 5.39
N VAL A 42 13.74 5.63 6.23
CA VAL A 42 12.32 5.87 5.90
C VAL A 42 12.20 6.79 4.69
N GLY A 43 12.92 7.91 4.67
CA GLY A 43 12.88 8.86 3.55
C GLY A 43 13.26 8.20 2.24
N MET A 44 14.34 7.43 2.22
CA MET A 44 14.79 6.68 1.04
C MET A 44 13.77 5.61 0.63
N ALA A 45 13.24 4.83 1.58
CA ALA A 45 12.23 3.82 1.28
C ALA A 45 10.95 4.44 0.71
N ALA A 46 10.52 5.59 1.25
CA ALA A 46 9.35 6.32 0.76
C ALA A 46 9.57 6.88 -0.65
N LEU A 47 10.76 7.41 -0.95
CA LEU A 47 11.12 7.86 -2.30
C LEU A 47 11.03 6.69 -3.29
N ILE A 48 11.63 5.54 -2.96
CA ILE A 48 11.56 4.34 -3.80
C ILE A 48 10.10 3.91 -4.00
N TYR A 49 9.30 3.93 -2.95
CA TYR A 49 7.89 3.58 -3.02
C TYR A 49 7.09 4.52 -3.95
N GLY A 50 7.36 5.83 -3.90
CA GLY A 50 6.80 6.80 -4.84
C GLY A 50 7.23 6.55 -6.29
N MET A 51 8.50 6.18 -6.52
CA MET A 51 9.02 5.87 -7.86
C MET A 51 8.35 4.66 -8.50
N VAL A 52 8.02 3.62 -7.73
CA VAL A 52 7.27 2.45 -8.21
C VAL A 52 5.90 2.84 -8.77
N HIS A 53 5.36 3.99 -8.37
CA HIS A 53 4.07 4.49 -8.82
C HIS A 53 4.17 5.47 -10.01
N PHE A 54 5.34 5.72 -10.59
CA PHE A 54 5.51 6.78 -11.61
C PHE A 54 4.63 6.68 -12.87
N GLN A 55 4.11 5.50 -13.19
CA GLN A 55 3.17 5.32 -14.31
C GLN A 55 1.70 5.50 -13.91
N LYS A 56 1.43 5.87 -12.65
CA LYS A 56 0.10 6.06 -12.08
C LYS A 56 -0.32 7.53 -12.10
N PRO A 57 -1.61 7.85 -11.87
CA PRO A 57 -2.06 9.21 -11.72
C PRO A 57 -1.23 9.99 -10.69
N ARG A 58 -1.01 11.28 -10.95
CA ARG A 58 -0.16 12.15 -10.09
C ARG A 58 -0.55 12.12 -8.61
N GLY A 59 -1.85 12.02 -8.34
CA GLY A 59 -2.36 11.89 -6.97
C GLY A 59 -1.88 10.62 -6.26
N GLU A 60 -1.82 9.49 -6.97
CA GLU A 60 -1.35 8.20 -6.44
C GLU A 60 0.16 8.21 -6.19
N ILE A 61 0.95 8.84 -7.08
CA ILE A 61 2.40 9.00 -6.86
C ILE A 61 2.67 9.79 -5.58
N LEU A 62 2.00 10.93 -5.42
CA LEU A 62 2.21 11.83 -4.30
C LEU A 62 1.71 11.21 -2.99
N SER A 63 0.52 10.60 -3.01
CA SER A 63 -0.03 9.92 -1.84
C SER A 63 0.80 8.70 -1.44
N SER A 64 1.36 7.95 -2.41
CA SER A 64 2.29 6.85 -2.13
C SER A 64 3.56 7.33 -1.46
N PHE A 65 4.15 8.45 -1.87
CA PHE A 65 5.33 9.01 -1.20
C PHE A 65 5.01 9.39 0.27
N PHE A 66 3.96 10.16 0.50
CA PHE A 66 3.57 10.58 1.86
C PHE A 66 3.09 9.42 2.73
N GLY A 67 2.35 8.47 2.16
CA GLY A 67 1.97 7.21 2.83
C GLY A 67 3.19 6.35 3.16
N GLY A 68 4.19 6.35 2.27
CA GLY A 68 5.54 5.84 2.46
C GLY A 68 6.18 6.36 3.75
N LEU A 69 6.26 7.69 3.86
CA LEU A 69 6.82 8.39 5.02
C LEU A 69 6.05 8.08 6.30
N LEU A 70 4.72 8.25 6.29
CA LEU A 70 3.88 8.06 7.46
C LEU A 70 3.95 6.63 7.99
N MET A 71 3.76 5.64 7.13
CA MET A 71 3.76 4.24 7.53
C MET A 71 5.18 3.73 7.84
N GLY A 72 6.22 4.29 7.20
CA GLY A 72 7.60 4.02 7.56
C GLY A 72 7.98 4.54 8.94
N ALA A 73 7.53 5.75 9.30
CA ALA A 73 7.70 6.28 10.65
C ALA A 73 6.92 5.45 11.69
N LEU A 74 5.68 5.07 11.35
CA LEU A 74 4.84 4.23 12.20
C LEU A 74 5.45 2.84 12.41
N SER A 75 6.02 2.22 11.37
CA SER A 75 6.62 0.88 11.47
C SER A 75 7.85 0.87 12.37
N ILE A 76 8.63 1.95 12.36
CA ILE A 76 9.80 2.12 13.25
C ILE A 76 9.35 2.26 14.71
N ARG A 77 8.26 2.98 14.97
CA ARG A 77 7.73 3.20 16.33
C ARG A 77 7.03 1.96 16.90
N THR A 78 6.24 1.28 16.07
CA THR A 78 5.40 0.14 16.50
C THR A 78 6.06 -1.22 16.27
N HIS A 79 7.21 -1.25 15.59
CA HIS A 79 7.91 -2.47 15.17
C HIS A 79 7.04 -3.43 14.35
N SER A 80 6.01 -2.91 13.69
CA SER A 80 4.95 -3.68 13.04
C SER A 80 4.65 -3.17 11.63
N ILE A 81 4.26 -4.10 10.74
CA ILE A 81 3.75 -3.77 9.39
C ILE A 81 2.23 -3.59 9.37
N ARG A 82 1.55 -3.91 10.49
CA ARG A 82 0.09 -3.99 10.56
C ARG A 82 -0.58 -2.67 10.20
N GLY A 83 0.00 -1.54 10.60
CA GLY A 83 -0.53 -0.21 10.28
C GLY A 83 -0.61 0.05 8.78
N GLY A 84 0.48 -0.21 8.05
CA GLY A 84 0.48 -0.09 6.58
C GLY A 84 -0.40 -1.13 5.90
N LEU A 85 -0.45 -2.36 6.43
CA LEU A 85 -1.30 -3.41 5.89
C LEU A 85 -2.79 -3.03 5.98
N TYR A 86 -3.26 -2.56 7.13
CA TYR A 86 -4.64 -2.11 7.28
C TYR A 86 -4.95 -0.88 6.42
N ALA A 87 -3.99 0.02 6.23
CA ALA A 87 -4.16 1.15 5.32
C ALA A 87 -4.35 0.71 3.86
N HIS A 88 -3.56 -0.25 3.37
CA HIS A 88 -3.76 -0.81 2.04
C HIS A 88 -5.09 -1.54 1.88
N ILE A 89 -5.48 -2.35 2.86
CA ILE A 89 -6.78 -3.04 2.84
C ILE A 89 -7.93 -2.02 2.82
N ALA A 90 -7.85 -0.96 3.62
CA ALA A 90 -8.86 0.10 3.63
C ALA A 90 -8.93 0.86 2.31
N LEU A 91 -7.78 1.13 1.67
CA LEU A 91 -7.74 1.75 0.35
C LEU A 91 -8.34 0.84 -0.72
N ALA A 92 -8.01 -0.45 -0.73
CA ALA A 92 -8.58 -1.44 -1.64
C ALA A 92 -10.10 -1.51 -1.52
N ALA A 93 -10.61 -1.71 -0.29
CA ALA A 93 -12.03 -1.74 -0.01
C ALA A 93 -12.73 -0.42 -0.37
N GLY A 94 -12.08 0.72 -0.12
CA GLY A 94 -12.60 2.04 -0.48
C GLY A 94 -12.75 2.19 -1.99
N MET A 95 -11.76 1.77 -2.78
CA MET A 95 -11.82 1.82 -4.24
C MET A 95 -12.98 0.98 -4.79
N GLU A 96 -13.17 -0.23 -4.28
CA GLU A 96 -14.31 -1.09 -4.64
C GLU A 96 -15.65 -0.43 -4.29
N PHE A 97 -15.75 0.12 -3.08
CA PHE A 97 -16.96 0.77 -2.60
C PHE A 97 -17.37 1.98 -3.45
N PHE A 98 -16.44 2.90 -3.71
CA PHE A 98 -16.71 4.08 -4.54
C PHE A 98 -17.01 3.71 -6.00
N THR A 99 -16.33 2.69 -6.53
CA THR A 99 -16.63 2.17 -7.87
C THR A 99 -18.04 1.57 -7.91
N GLY A 100 -18.44 0.83 -6.86
CA GLY A 100 -19.79 0.28 -6.72
C GLY A 100 -20.88 1.37 -6.72
N ILE A 101 -20.69 2.43 -5.94
CA ILE A 101 -21.60 3.59 -5.93
C ILE A 101 -21.67 4.23 -7.31
N TYR A 102 -20.51 4.49 -7.93
CA TYR A 102 -20.47 5.13 -9.26
C TYR A 102 -21.22 4.32 -10.32
N ILE A 103 -21.10 2.98 -10.28
CA ILE A 103 -21.83 2.10 -11.21
C ILE A 103 -23.33 2.09 -10.88
N TRP A 104 -23.71 2.05 -9.61
CA TRP A 104 -25.10 2.09 -9.17
C TRP A 104 -25.83 3.32 -9.71
N ASP A 105 -25.27 4.51 -9.52
CA ASP A 105 -25.83 5.80 -9.97
C ASP A 105 -25.93 5.94 -11.50
N LYS A 106 -25.24 5.07 -12.26
CA LYS A 106 -25.28 5.06 -13.73
C LYS A 106 -26.30 4.08 -14.30
N LEU A 107 -26.69 3.07 -13.53
CA LEU A 107 -27.58 1.99 -13.97
C LEU A 107 -29.01 2.15 -13.47
N PHE A 108 -29.21 2.84 -12.34
CA PHE A 108 -30.49 3.06 -11.68
C PHE A 108 -30.73 4.55 -11.45
#